data_AF-A0A0W0WVL0-F1
#
_entry.id   AF-A0A0W0WVL0-F1
#
_cell.length_a   1.000
_cell.length_b   1.000
_cell.length_c   1.000
_cell.angle_alpha   90.00
_cell.angle_beta   90.00
_cell.angle_gamma   90.00
#
_symmetry.space_group_name_H-M   'P 1'
#
loop_
_entity.id
_entity.type
_entity.pdbx_description
1 polymer ?
#
loop_
_entity_poly.entity_id
_entity_poly.type
_entity_poly.pdbx_seq_one_letter_code
_entity_poly.pdbx_strand_id
1 'polypeptide(L)'
;MFFFTRLQIPRFSSTSYEALIEETLLTRGMIEGNNHKYKALLKLKRHAIDMAASFHQLSGVSTNSSNIGPLQDLIQEAISATLSAKAVNPQEIRERLNLLKVELSSEQGRKLVSALFMFTNFFLTTVAVLGVVFFSAAMLTSPLGIALVAACMTIVSTAVLLAATYSLYVDGRNLFDKQIKEIESGIDFLLDEYPVLVAQDPEAYDYVPQCN
;
A
#
# COMPACT_ATOMS: atom_id res chain seq x y z
N MET A 1 15.49 -24.69 -18.69
CA MET A 1 14.22 -24.00 -18.41
C MET A 1 14.33 -23.41 -17.01
N PHE A 2 14.84 -22.18 -16.90
CA PHE A 2 14.96 -21.46 -15.63
C PHE A 2 14.21 -20.14 -15.77
N PHE A 3 12.90 -20.17 -15.52
CA PHE A 3 12.12 -18.96 -15.32
C PHE A 3 11.63 -18.95 -13.88
N PHE A 4 12.46 -18.43 -12.99
CA PHE A 4 12.00 -17.98 -11.69
C PHE A 4 11.33 -16.63 -11.93
N THR A 5 10.03 -16.63 -12.17
CA THR A 5 9.23 -15.41 -12.28
C THR A 5 8.28 -15.36 -11.10
N ARG A 6 8.33 -14.27 -10.34
CA ARG A 6 7.32 -13.98 -9.32
C ARG A 6 6.35 -12.95 -9.88
N LEU A 7 5.12 -13.38 -10.11
CA LEU A 7 4.02 -12.49 -10.42
C LEU A 7 3.34 -12.08 -9.12
N GLN A 8 3.29 -10.77 -8.90
CA GLN A 8 2.54 -10.15 -7.83
C GLN A 8 1.25 -9.57 -8.39
N ILE A 9 0.22 -9.59 -7.56
CA ILE A 9 -1.11 -9.09 -7.89
C ILE A 9 -1.41 -7.95 -6.92
N PRO A 10 -1.99 -6.83 -7.42
CA PRO A 10 -2.41 -5.75 -6.54
C PRO A 10 -3.44 -6.23 -5.53
N ARG A 11 -3.49 -5.55 -4.39
CA ARG A 11 -4.55 -5.76 -3.41
C ARG A 11 -5.86 -5.21 -3.98
N PHE A 12 -6.92 -6.02 -3.95
CA PHE A 12 -8.25 -5.64 -4.44
C PHE A 12 -9.24 -5.26 -3.32
N SER A 13 -8.90 -5.52 -2.07
CA SER A 13 -9.76 -5.29 -0.91
C SER A 13 -9.11 -4.34 0.09
N SER A 14 -9.91 -3.44 0.65
CA SER A 14 -9.48 -2.58 1.76
C SER A 14 -9.27 -3.39 3.04
N THR A 15 -8.40 -2.91 3.94
CA THR A 15 -8.22 -3.44 5.29
C THR A 15 -9.32 -2.92 6.23
N SER A 16 -9.50 -3.60 7.36
CA SER A 16 -10.49 -3.20 8.37
C SER A 16 -10.27 -1.78 8.90
N TYR A 17 -9.02 -1.33 9.04
CA TYR A 17 -8.72 0.03 9.49
C TYR A 17 -8.94 1.10 8.41
N GLU A 18 -8.77 0.77 7.12
CA GLU A 18 -9.11 1.70 6.03
C GLU A 18 -10.62 1.93 5.97
N ALA A 19 -11.41 0.87 6.14
CA ALA A 19 -12.87 0.95 6.23
C ALA A 19 -13.31 1.77 7.46
N LEU A 20 -12.66 1.58 8.61
CA LEU A 20 -12.93 2.35 9.82
C LEU A 20 -12.65 3.86 9.66
N ILE A 21 -11.54 4.23 9.01
CA ILE A 21 -11.22 5.62 8.71
C ILE A 21 -12.26 6.23 7.75
N GLU A 22 -12.68 5.45 6.74
CA GLU A 22 -13.70 5.88 5.78
C GLU A 22 -15.06 6.12 6.44
N GLU A 23 -15.50 5.21 7.32
CA GLU A 23 -16.72 5.39 8.11
C GLU A 23 -16.64 6.65 8.99
N THR A 24 -15.48 6.88 9.63
CA THR A 24 -15.26 8.05 10.47
C THR A 24 -15.30 9.35 9.65
N LEU A 25 -14.76 9.35 8.42
CA LEU A 25 -14.82 10.50 7.51
C LEU A 25 -16.26 10.83 7.05
N LEU A 26 -17.11 9.81 6.93
CA LEU A 26 -18.51 9.96 6.50
C LEU A 26 -19.45 10.37 7.65
N THR A 27 -18.95 10.40 8.89
CA THR A 27 -19.75 10.79 10.04
C THR A 27 -20.11 12.27 10.00
N ARG A 28 -21.38 12.59 10.21
CA ARG A 28 -21.93 13.95 10.10
C ARG A 28 -21.15 14.99 10.91
N GLY A 29 -20.70 14.64 12.11
CA GLY A 29 -19.88 15.52 12.96
C GLY A 29 -18.48 15.85 12.40
N MET A 30 -17.92 14.97 11.56
CA MET A 30 -16.64 15.23 10.88
C MET A 30 -16.81 16.09 9.62
N ILE A 31 -17.96 15.95 8.93
CA ILE A 31 -18.30 16.72 7.73
C ILE A 31 -18.72 18.15 8.08
N GLU A 32 -19.51 18.34 9.13
CA GLU A 32 -20.18 19.62 9.40
C GLU A 32 -19.43 20.53 10.39
N GLY A 33 -18.45 20.02 11.16
CA GLY A 33 -17.92 20.77 12.32
C GLY A 33 -16.41 20.90 12.49
N ASN A 34 -15.56 20.13 11.79
CA ASN A 34 -14.12 20.08 12.12
C ASN A 34 -13.21 19.95 10.88
N ASN A 35 -13.08 21.04 10.09
CA ASN A 35 -12.27 21.05 8.87
C ASN A 35 -10.79 20.64 9.11
N HIS A 36 -10.22 20.95 10.28
CA HIS A 36 -8.87 20.55 10.64
C HIS A 36 -8.77 19.03 10.95
N LYS A 37 -9.67 18.48 11.78
CA LYS A 37 -9.72 17.03 12.06
C LYS A 37 -10.04 16.22 10.81
N TYR A 38 -10.91 16.75 9.94
CA TYR A 38 -11.23 16.15 8.65
C TYR A 38 -9.99 16.06 7.74
N LYS A 39 -9.23 17.15 7.61
CA LYS A 39 -7.96 17.15 6.85
C LYS A 39 -6.91 16.22 7.46
N ALA A 40 -6.79 16.17 8.78
CA ALA A 40 -5.89 15.26 9.48
C ALA A 40 -6.28 13.79 9.22
N LEU A 41 -7.58 13.48 9.25
CA LEU A 41 -8.11 12.16 8.98
C LEU A 41 -7.95 11.75 7.50
N LEU A 42 -8.06 12.69 6.56
CA LEU A 42 -7.74 12.44 5.14
C LEU A 42 -6.25 12.12 4.94
N LYS A 43 -5.35 12.82 5.63
CA LYS A 43 -3.92 12.48 5.62
C LYS A 43 -3.69 11.11 6.25
N LEU A 44 -4.36 10.80 7.35
CA LEU A 44 -4.30 9.47 7.97
C LEU A 44 -4.77 8.38 7.01
N LYS A 45 -5.88 8.59 6.29
CA LYS A 45 -6.37 7.67 5.25
C LYS A 45 -5.30 7.40 4.21
N ARG A 46 -4.62 8.45 3.73
CA ARG A 46 -3.54 8.30 2.74
C ARG A 46 -2.39 7.46 3.27
N HIS A 47 -1.88 7.77 4.46
CA HIS A 47 -0.82 6.99 5.09
C HIS A 47 -1.25 5.53 5.34
N ALA A 48 -2.48 5.31 5.80
CA ALA A 48 -3.04 3.98 6.00
C ALA A 48 -3.07 3.16 4.69
N ILE A 49 -3.45 3.77 3.57
CA ILE A 49 -3.44 3.13 2.25
C ILE A 49 -2.02 2.76 1.81
N ASP A 50 -1.08 3.70 1.93
CA ASP A 50 0.32 3.48 1.55
C ASP A 50 0.98 2.40 2.42
N MET A 51 0.69 2.38 3.73
CA MET A 51 1.12 1.33 4.66
C MET A 51 0.53 -0.02 4.29
N ALA A 52 -0.78 -0.10 4.04
CA ALA A 52 -1.46 -1.35 3.69
C ALA A 52 -0.89 -1.96 2.40
N ALA A 53 -0.66 -1.12 1.38
CA ALA A 53 -0.03 -1.54 0.14
C ALA A 53 1.41 -2.02 0.38
N SER A 54 2.17 -1.31 1.22
CA SER A 54 3.55 -1.67 1.56
C SER A 54 3.65 -2.98 2.32
N PHE A 55 2.75 -3.26 3.26
CA PHE A 55 2.68 -4.56 3.94
C PHE A 55 2.35 -5.70 2.97
N HIS A 56 1.30 -5.55 2.16
CA HIS A 56 0.93 -6.55 1.15
C HIS A 56 2.10 -6.86 0.20
N GLN A 57 2.79 -5.83 -0.26
CA GLN A 57 3.97 -5.97 -1.10
C GLN A 57 5.12 -6.67 -0.39
N LEU A 58 5.44 -6.27 0.85
CA LEU A 58 6.50 -6.90 1.63
C LEU A 58 6.20 -8.37 1.93
N SER A 59 4.95 -8.73 2.23
CA SER A 59 4.54 -10.13 2.40
C SER A 59 4.73 -10.95 1.13
N GLY A 60 4.53 -10.36 -0.04
CA GLY A 60 4.82 -10.99 -1.33
C GLY A 60 6.32 -11.07 -1.65
N VAL A 61 7.15 -10.24 -1.01
CA VAL A 61 8.59 -10.18 -1.28
C VAL A 61 9.43 -10.99 -0.32
N SER A 62 9.13 -10.92 0.98
CA SER A 62 9.85 -11.56 2.08
C SER A 62 8.95 -12.61 2.72
N THR A 63 9.05 -13.84 2.23
CA THR A 63 8.22 -14.97 2.66
C THR A 63 8.53 -15.45 4.08
N ASN A 64 9.69 -15.06 4.62
CA ASN A 64 10.19 -15.51 5.91
C ASN A 64 10.03 -14.47 7.03
N SER A 65 9.48 -13.27 6.74
CA SER A 65 9.39 -12.25 7.77
C SER A 65 8.31 -12.58 8.80
N SER A 66 8.76 -12.80 10.03
CA SER A 66 7.90 -13.03 11.20
C SER A 66 7.32 -11.74 11.79
N ASN A 67 7.79 -10.58 11.34
CA ASN A 67 7.42 -9.28 11.91
C ASN A 67 6.40 -8.49 11.09
N ILE A 68 6.16 -8.85 9.82
CA ILE A 68 5.19 -8.13 8.96
C ILE A 68 3.77 -8.19 9.53
N GLY A 69 3.24 -9.40 9.77
CA GLY A 69 1.88 -9.59 10.28
C GLY A 69 1.66 -8.92 11.65
N PRO A 70 2.50 -9.23 12.66
CA PRO A 70 2.36 -8.60 13.98
C PRO A 70 2.47 -7.08 13.97
N LEU A 71 3.32 -6.49 13.12
CA LEU A 71 3.38 -5.03 12.99
C LEU A 71 2.10 -4.45 12.37
N GLN A 72 1.55 -5.13 11.35
CA GLN A 72 0.29 -4.73 10.73
C GLN A 72 -0.87 -4.78 11.75
N ASP A 73 -0.92 -5.81 12.60
CA ASP A 73 -1.93 -5.94 13.65
C ASP A 73 -1.80 -4.81 14.70
N LEU A 74 -0.59 -4.50 15.14
CA LEU A 74 -0.32 -3.38 16.05
C LEU A 74 -0.73 -2.03 15.46
N ILE A 75 -0.50 -1.80 14.16
CA ILE A 75 -0.93 -0.56 13.48
C ILE A 75 -2.46 -0.50 13.37
N GLN A 76 -3.11 -1.63 13.07
CA GLN A 76 -4.56 -1.71 13.05
C GLN A 76 -5.15 -1.37 14.43
N GLU A 77 -4.60 -1.94 15.49
CA GLU A 77 -4.98 -1.62 16.87
C GLU A 77 -4.72 -0.14 17.18
N ALA A 78 -3.55 0.39 16.84
CA ALA A 78 -3.19 1.78 17.07
C ALA A 78 -4.13 2.77 16.36
N ILE A 79 -4.50 2.52 15.10
CA ILE A 79 -5.48 3.34 14.37
C ILE A 79 -6.84 3.26 15.08
N SER A 80 -7.29 2.06 15.44
CA SER A 80 -8.58 1.87 16.11
C SER A 80 -8.65 2.57 17.48
N ALA A 81 -7.57 2.49 18.26
CA ALA A 81 -7.42 3.15 19.54
C ALA A 81 -7.38 4.67 19.39
N THR A 82 -6.62 5.18 18.41
CA THR A 82 -6.53 6.61 18.10
C THR A 82 -7.87 7.21 17.72
N LEU A 83 -8.66 6.52 16.90
CA LEU A 83 -10.01 6.97 16.52
C LEU A 83 -11.01 6.87 17.69
N SER A 84 -10.79 5.96 18.63
CA SER A 84 -11.59 5.79 19.84
C SER A 84 -11.09 6.62 21.05
N ALA A 85 -10.13 7.53 20.84
CA ALA A 85 -9.48 8.31 21.90
C ALA A 85 -8.86 7.46 23.04
N LYS A 86 -8.38 6.26 22.73
CA LYS A 86 -7.66 5.38 23.66
C LYS A 86 -6.16 5.56 23.52
N ALA A 87 -5.43 5.31 24.61
CA ALA A 87 -3.97 5.35 24.62
C ALA A 87 -3.39 4.25 23.72
N VAL A 88 -2.35 4.61 22.96
CA VAL A 88 -1.55 3.72 22.12
C VAL A 88 -0.18 3.56 22.77
N ASN A 89 0.45 2.38 22.65
CA ASN A 89 1.83 2.16 23.06
C ASN A 89 2.78 2.45 21.88
N PRO A 90 3.36 3.66 21.78
CA PRO A 90 4.22 4.04 20.64
C PRO A 90 5.53 3.24 20.61
N GLN A 91 5.99 2.78 21.78
CA GLN A 91 7.29 2.16 21.94
C GLN A 91 7.33 0.76 21.34
N GLU A 92 6.26 0.00 21.56
CA GLU A 92 6.07 -1.33 20.99
C GLU A 92 6.00 -1.32 19.46
N ILE A 93 5.28 -0.36 18.88
CA ILE A 93 5.18 -0.19 17.42
C ILE A 93 6.55 0.14 16.81
N ARG A 94 7.30 1.07 17.42
CA ARG A 94 8.64 1.45 16.96
C ARG A 94 9.65 0.33 17.12
N GLU A 95 9.59 -0.43 18.21
CA GLU A 95 10.42 -1.60 18.42
C GLU A 95 10.17 -2.67 17.36
N ARG A 96 8.89 -2.96 17.07
CA ARG A 96 8.52 -3.94 16.06
C ARG A 96 8.90 -3.50 14.64
N LEU A 97 8.81 -2.21 14.33
CA LEU A 97 9.34 -1.64 13.09
C LEU A 97 10.86 -1.84 12.98
N ASN A 98 11.60 -1.61 14.06
CA ASN A 98 13.05 -1.82 14.06
C ASN A 98 13.42 -3.29 13.87
N LEU A 99 12.70 -4.22 14.49
CA LEU A 99 12.87 -5.66 14.27
C LEU A 99 12.64 -6.04 12.81
N LEU A 100 11.57 -5.51 12.19
CA LEU A 100 11.31 -5.72 10.76
C LEU A 100 12.44 -5.16 9.87
N LYS A 101 12.95 -3.97 10.17
CA LYS A 101 14.08 -3.36 9.44
C LYS A 101 15.34 -4.22 9.54
N VAL A 102 15.64 -4.75 10.72
CA VAL A 102 16.79 -5.63 10.95
C VAL A 102 16.62 -6.94 10.18
N GLU A 103 15.44 -7.56 10.23
CA GLU A 103 15.13 -8.80 9.50
C GLU A 103 15.26 -8.62 7.98
N LEU A 104 14.73 -7.53 7.41
CA LEU A 104 14.82 -7.25 5.99
C LEU A 104 16.21 -6.84 5.51
N SER A 105 17.05 -6.37 6.42
CA SER A 105 18.45 -6.04 6.15
C SER A 105 19.36 -7.27 6.26
N SER A 106 19.01 -8.23 7.13
CA SER A 106 19.74 -9.48 7.30
C SER A 106 19.38 -10.54 6.26
N GLU A 107 18.26 -10.37 5.53
CA GLU A 107 17.86 -11.23 4.42
C GLU A 107 18.81 -11.07 3.22
N GLN A 108 19.94 -11.78 3.30
CA GLN A 108 20.96 -11.82 2.25
C GLN A 108 20.33 -12.27 0.92
N GLY A 109 20.56 -11.47 -0.12
CA GLY A 109 20.07 -11.79 -1.46
C GLY A 109 18.65 -11.31 -1.77
N ARG A 110 17.87 -10.76 -0.81
CA ARG A 110 16.53 -10.19 -1.09
C ARG A 110 16.54 -9.23 -2.29
N LYS A 111 17.50 -8.31 -2.32
CA LYS A 111 17.67 -7.34 -3.42
C LYS A 111 18.12 -8.00 -4.71
N LEU A 112 19.04 -8.97 -4.64
CA LEU A 112 19.50 -9.72 -5.82
C LEU A 112 18.37 -10.53 -6.45
N VAL A 113 17.58 -11.23 -5.63
CA VAL A 113 16.41 -12.00 -6.04
C VAL A 113 15.34 -11.07 -6.65
N SER A 114 15.11 -9.90 -6.05
CA SER A 114 14.20 -8.91 -6.62
C SER A 114 14.69 -8.38 -7.97
N ALA A 115 15.99 -8.13 -8.13
CA ALA A 115 16.57 -7.74 -9.42
C ALA A 115 16.42 -8.85 -10.48
N LEU A 116 16.58 -10.12 -10.09
CA LEU A 116 16.35 -11.26 -10.97
C LEU A 116 14.88 -11.37 -11.40
N PHE A 117 13.94 -11.17 -10.48
CA PHE A 117 12.52 -11.12 -10.80
C PHE A 117 12.15 -9.93 -11.67
N MET A 118 12.78 -8.76 -11.47
CA MET A 118 12.59 -7.64 -12.40
C MET A 118 13.04 -8.00 -13.81
N PHE A 119 14.18 -8.66 -13.95
CA PHE A 119 14.66 -9.08 -15.26
C PHE A 119 13.68 -10.05 -15.93
N THR A 120 13.19 -11.08 -15.23
CA THR A 120 12.24 -12.03 -15.82
C THR A 120 10.88 -11.42 -16.10
N ASN A 121 10.37 -10.55 -15.21
CA ASN A 121 9.13 -9.81 -15.44
C ASN A 121 9.24 -8.81 -16.60
N PHE A 122 10.43 -8.24 -16.87
CA PHE A 122 10.64 -7.39 -18.04
C PHE A 122 10.49 -8.15 -19.37
N PHE A 123 11.03 -9.37 -19.47
CA PHE A 123 10.78 -10.22 -20.64
C PHE A 123 9.30 -10.57 -20.77
N LEU A 124 8.66 -10.92 -19.65
CA LEU A 124 7.25 -11.27 -19.65
C LEU A 124 6.36 -10.09 -20.09
N THR A 125 6.64 -8.88 -19.60
CA THR A 125 6.01 -7.63 -20.05
C THR A 125 6.20 -7.43 -21.55
N THR A 126 7.42 -7.61 -22.07
CA THR A 126 7.70 -7.42 -23.51
C THR A 126 6.92 -8.42 -24.37
N VAL A 127 6.91 -9.70 -23.99
CA VAL A 127 6.14 -10.75 -24.68
C VAL A 127 4.64 -10.47 -24.61
N ALA A 128 4.14 -10.02 -23.45
CA ALA A 128 2.74 -9.71 -23.26
C ALA A 128 2.28 -8.49 -24.09
N VAL A 129 3.10 -7.43 -24.18
CA VAL A 129 2.84 -6.28 -25.07
C VAL A 129 2.74 -6.74 -26.53
N LEU A 130 3.70 -7.55 -26.99
CA LEU A 130 3.67 -8.09 -28.35
C LEU A 130 2.42 -8.95 -28.58
N GLY A 131 2.03 -9.77 -27.60
CA GLY A 131 0.78 -10.54 -27.61
C GLY A 131 -0.44 -9.64 -27.78
N VAL A 132 -0.58 -8.58 -26.98
CA VAL A 132 -1.68 -7.62 -27.10
C VAL A 132 -1.73 -7.02 -28.51
N VAL A 133 -0.59 -6.59 -29.07
CA VAL A 133 -0.53 -5.99 -30.41
C VAL A 133 -0.94 -7.01 -31.49
N PHE A 134 -0.33 -8.20 -31.49
CA PHE A 134 -0.58 -9.21 -32.52
C PHE A 134 -2.00 -9.78 -32.46
N PHE A 135 -2.52 -10.06 -31.27
CA PHE A 135 -3.87 -10.60 -31.12
C PHE A 135 -4.95 -9.55 -31.37
N SER A 136 -4.71 -8.27 -31.01
CA SER A 136 -5.63 -7.19 -31.36
C SER A 136 -5.70 -6.98 -32.88
N ALA A 137 -4.56 -7.03 -33.57
CA ALA A 137 -4.53 -6.96 -35.02
C ALA A 137 -5.26 -8.15 -35.66
N ALA A 138 -5.01 -9.37 -35.19
CA ALA A 138 -5.67 -10.58 -35.67
C ALA A 138 -7.19 -10.54 -35.45
N MET A 139 -7.66 -9.96 -34.34
CA MET A 139 -9.09 -9.76 -34.07
C MET A 139 -9.78 -8.90 -35.14
N LEU A 140 -9.07 -7.91 -35.71
CA LEU A 140 -9.62 -6.99 -36.71
C LEU A 140 -9.58 -7.55 -38.13
N THR A 141 -8.64 -8.43 -38.45
CA THR A 141 -8.39 -8.89 -39.84
C THR A 141 -8.84 -10.32 -40.11
N SER A 142 -9.23 -11.09 -39.09
CA SER A 142 -9.47 -12.54 -39.24
C SER A 142 -10.95 -12.91 -39.35
N PRO A 143 -11.26 -14.08 -39.95
CA PRO A 143 -12.60 -14.66 -39.89
C PRO A 143 -13.10 -14.84 -38.45
N LEU A 144 -14.42 -14.79 -38.25
CA LEU A 144 -15.07 -14.70 -36.92
C LEU A 144 -14.54 -15.70 -35.88
N GLY A 145 -14.32 -16.97 -36.25
CA GLY A 145 -13.81 -17.99 -35.33
C GLY A 145 -12.40 -17.70 -34.82
N ILE A 146 -11.52 -17.20 -35.70
CA ILE A 146 -10.14 -16.82 -35.35
C ILE A 146 -10.15 -15.50 -34.59
N ALA A 147 -11.03 -14.57 -34.96
CA ALA A 147 -11.18 -13.30 -34.25
C ALA A 147 -11.61 -13.50 -32.78
N LEU A 148 -12.48 -14.48 -32.50
CA LEU A 148 -12.88 -14.81 -31.13
C LEU A 148 -11.73 -15.40 -30.30
N VAL A 149 -10.92 -16.29 -30.89
CA VAL A 149 -9.70 -16.80 -30.24
C VAL A 149 -8.71 -15.67 -29.98
N ALA A 150 -8.52 -14.77 -30.96
CA ALA A 150 -7.65 -13.61 -30.81
C ALA A 150 -8.15 -12.65 -29.72
N ALA A 151 -9.45 -12.44 -29.59
CA ALA A 151 -10.03 -11.65 -28.50
C ALA A 151 -9.70 -12.27 -27.12
N CYS A 152 -9.89 -13.59 -26.95
CA CYS A 152 -9.53 -14.29 -25.72
C CYS A 152 -8.03 -14.16 -25.41
N MET A 153 -7.16 -14.33 -26.42
CA MET A 153 -5.71 -14.21 -26.24
C MET A 153 -5.27 -12.77 -25.94
N THR A 154 -5.98 -11.78 -26.45
CA THR A 154 -5.76 -10.36 -26.12
C THR A 154 -6.06 -10.11 -24.64
N ILE A 155 -7.17 -10.66 -24.13
CA ILE A 155 -7.53 -10.56 -22.70
C ILE A 155 -6.46 -11.21 -21.83
N VAL A 156 -6.04 -12.44 -22.17
CA VAL A 156 -4.98 -13.15 -21.43
C VAL A 156 -3.67 -12.37 -21.47
N SER A 157 -3.26 -11.88 -22.63
CA SER A 157 -2.03 -11.09 -22.78
C SER A 157 -2.09 -9.80 -21.97
N THR A 158 -3.25 -9.14 -21.92
CA THR A 158 -3.47 -7.94 -21.11
C THR A 158 -3.36 -8.26 -19.61
N ALA A 159 -3.96 -9.36 -19.16
CA ALA A 159 -3.87 -9.77 -17.76
C ALA A 159 -2.42 -10.08 -17.34
N VAL A 160 -1.67 -10.80 -18.18
CA VAL A 160 -0.25 -11.08 -17.96
C VAL A 160 0.57 -9.79 -17.95
N LEU A 161 0.29 -8.86 -18.87
CA LEU A 161 0.95 -7.56 -18.94
C LEU A 161 0.75 -6.76 -17.65
N LEU A 162 -0.48 -6.69 -17.14
CA LEU A 162 -0.81 -5.98 -15.91
C LEU A 162 -0.09 -6.60 -14.70
N ALA A 163 -0.12 -7.93 -14.57
CA ALA A 163 0.55 -8.63 -13.49
C ALA A 163 2.08 -8.45 -13.54
N ALA A 164 2.69 -8.62 -14.73
CA ALA A 164 4.14 -8.47 -14.90
C ALA A 164 4.60 -7.03 -14.63
N THR A 165 3.85 -6.04 -15.12
CA THR A 165 4.13 -4.62 -14.89
C THR A 165 3.99 -4.26 -13.42
N TYR A 166 2.95 -4.75 -12.74
CA TYR A 166 2.80 -4.55 -11.30
C TYR A 166 3.94 -5.20 -10.53
N SER A 167 4.39 -6.39 -10.94
CA SER A 167 5.52 -7.08 -10.31
C SER A 167 6.83 -6.30 -10.45
N LEU A 168 7.11 -5.75 -11.64
CA LEU A 168 8.23 -4.83 -11.87
C LEU A 168 8.20 -3.63 -10.91
N TYR A 169 7.02 -3.05 -10.72
CA TYR A 169 6.82 -1.92 -9.82
C TYR A 169 7.14 -2.31 -8.37
N VAL A 170 6.66 -3.45 -7.88
CA VAL A 170 6.91 -3.86 -6.48
C VAL A 170 8.36 -4.26 -6.24
N ASP A 171 8.96 -5.04 -7.14
CA ASP A 171 10.36 -5.43 -7.01
C ASP A 171 11.27 -4.19 -7.09
N GLY A 172 10.93 -3.22 -7.95
CA GLY A 172 11.61 -1.92 -8.00
C GLY A 172 11.51 -1.15 -6.69
N ARG A 173 10.31 -1.07 -6.09
CA ARG A 173 10.13 -0.47 -4.76
C ARG A 173 10.98 -1.15 -3.70
N ASN A 174 11.06 -2.47 -3.75
CA ASN A 174 11.81 -3.27 -2.79
C ASN A 174 13.33 -3.05 -2.87
N LEU A 175 13.89 -2.82 -4.07
CA LEU A 175 15.31 -2.49 -4.24
C LEU A 175 15.72 -1.21 -3.50
N PHE A 176 14.83 -0.21 -3.49
CA PHE A 176 15.04 1.11 -2.87
C PHE A 176 14.44 1.24 -1.46
N ASP A 177 14.00 0.12 -0.87
CA ASP A 177 13.38 0.04 0.45
C ASP A 177 12.21 1.03 0.63
N LYS A 178 11.46 1.31 -0.45
CA LYS A 178 10.38 2.32 -0.45
C LYS A 178 9.24 1.90 0.48
N GLN A 179 8.91 0.61 0.52
CA GLN A 179 7.84 0.07 1.36
C GLN A 179 8.10 0.36 2.85
N ILE A 180 9.36 0.21 3.29
CA ILE A 180 9.72 0.45 4.69
C ILE A 180 9.66 1.93 5.05
N LYS A 181 10.07 2.81 4.13
CA LYS A 181 9.95 4.26 4.33
C LYS A 181 8.49 4.72 4.40
N GLU A 182 7.61 4.13 3.60
CA GLU A 182 6.17 4.42 3.66
C GLU A 182 5.53 3.94 4.97
N ILE A 183 5.95 2.77 5.48
CA ILE A 183 5.52 2.28 6.81
C ILE A 183 6.02 3.18 7.93
N GLU A 184 7.31 3.55 7.92
CA GLU A 184 7.90 4.46 8.89
C GLU A 184 7.19 5.82 8.90
N SER A 185 7.02 6.43 7.72
CA SER A 185 6.31 7.70 7.59
C SER A 185 4.85 7.63 8.07
N GLY A 186 4.17 6.50 7.85
CA GLY A 186 2.81 6.31 8.34
C GLY A 186 2.74 6.14 9.86
N ILE A 187 3.71 5.44 10.46
CA ILE A 187 3.83 5.31 11.93
C ILE A 187 4.15 6.67 12.56
N ASP A 188 5.11 7.41 12.02
CA ASP A 188 5.47 8.74 12.53
C ASP A 188 4.28 9.70 12.44
N PHE A 189 3.54 9.68 11.32
CA PHE A 189 2.33 10.47 11.18
C PHE A 189 1.25 10.06 12.21
N LEU A 190 1.02 8.76 12.40
CA LEU A 190 0.01 8.25 13.33
C LEU A 190 0.32 8.61 14.79
N LEU A 191 1.59 8.49 15.21
CA LEU A 191 1.99 8.63 16.61
C LEU A 191 2.33 10.07 16.99
N ASP A 192 2.97 10.82 16.10
CA ASP A 192 3.55 12.13 16.45
C ASP A 192 2.73 13.29 15.86
N GLU A 193 2.30 13.19 14.61
CA GLU A 193 1.65 14.32 13.91
C GLU A 193 0.12 14.34 14.09
N TYR A 194 -0.53 13.18 13.96
CA TYR A 194 -2.00 13.09 13.99
C TYR A 194 -2.60 13.58 15.32
N PRO A 195 -2.09 13.20 16.51
CA PRO A 195 -2.63 13.69 17.79
C PRO A 195 -2.52 15.22 17.90
N VAL A 196 -1.42 15.80 17.44
CA VAL A 196 -1.20 17.25 17.44
C VAL A 196 -2.20 17.95 16.52
N LEU A 197 -2.40 17.43 15.31
CA LEU A 197 -3.34 18.00 14.34
C LEU A 197 -4.81 17.92 14.79
N VAL A 198 -5.17 16.91 15.59
CA VAL A 198 -6.52 16.75 16.14
C VAL A 198 -6.73 17.56 17.42
N ALA A 199 -5.68 17.79 18.21
CA ALA A 199 -5.71 18.59 19.43
C ALA A 199 -5.73 20.12 19.18
N GLN A 200 -5.42 20.56 17.95
CA GLN A 200 -5.54 21.96 17.55
C GLN A 200 -7.01 22.37 17.42
N ASP A 201 -7.68 22.61 18.55
CA ASP A 201 -9.00 23.21 18.60
C ASP A 201 -8.89 24.74 18.36
N PRO A 202 -9.54 25.32 17.33
CA PRO A 202 -9.48 26.76 17.06
C PRO A 202 -10.13 27.63 18.14
N GLU A 203 -10.90 27.07 19.07
CA GLU A 203 -11.68 27.85 20.05
C GLU A 203 -10.88 28.30 21.29
N ALA A 204 -9.60 27.96 21.42
CA ALA A 204 -8.78 28.40 22.57
C ALA A 204 -8.23 29.84 22.46
N TYR A 205 -8.51 30.57 21.36
CA TYR A 205 -7.98 31.92 21.14
C TYR A 205 -9.01 33.06 21.19
N ASP A 206 -10.27 32.82 21.55
CA ASP A 206 -11.30 33.89 21.61
C ASP A 206 -11.92 34.12 23.00
N TYR A 207 -11.23 33.69 24.08
CA TYR A 207 -11.57 34.10 25.44
C TYR A 207 -10.48 35.00 26.03
N VAL A 208 -10.42 36.24 25.53
CA VAL A 208 -9.93 37.34 26.37
C VAL A 208 -11.14 37.85 27.14
N PRO A 209 -11.27 37.61 28.46
CA PRO A 209 -12.26 38.34 29.24
C PRO A 209 -11.84 39.81 29.17
N GLN A 210 -12.62 40.63 28.47
CA GLN A 210 -12.49 42.08 28.58
C GLN A 210 -12.90 42.46 30.00
N CYS A 211 -11.92 42.51 30.90
CA CYS A 211 -12.00 43.35 32.08
C CYS A 211 -11.76 44.79 31.63
N ASN A 212 -12.84 45.57 31.55
CA ASN A 212 -12.96 46.94 32.05
C ASN A 212 -14.38 47.46 31.86
#